data_AF-A0A397CJM3-F1
#
_entry.id   AF-A0A397CJM3-F1
#
_cell.length_a   1.000
_cell.length_b   1.000
_cell.length_c   1.000
_cell.angle_alpha   90.00
_cell.angle_beta   90.00
_cell.angle_gamma   90.00
#
_symmetry.space_group_name_H-M   'P 1'
#
loop_
_entity.id
_entity.type
_entity.pdbx_description
1 polymer ?
#
loop_
_entity_poly.entity_id
_entity_poly.type
_entity_poly.pdbx_seq_one_letter_code
_entity_poly.pdbx_strand_id
1 'polypeptide(L)'
;MTTHTADSSNYDFRIAKVPQQQHATGTSRNVPLLRQEYPRYEYFRENLEPGFFNWTDTPTIGQIPQVATTYGYIDGMYPIINEHQLAFGESTCGAKLWAKPATQGGKALFDITELARVALERTKTARDAVQLMGDLAVQYGYYGAEWEGDAVLSEAGETLT
;
A
#
# COMPACT_ATOMS: atom_id res chain seq x y z
N MET A 1 -10.36 -14.96 -12.06
CA MET A 1 -10.68 -14.89 -10.62
C MET A 1 -9.37 -15.00 -9.87
N THR A 2 -9.13 -14.13 -8.89
CA THR A 2 -7.99 -14.21 -7.96
C THR A 2 -8.51 -14.29 -6.53
N THR A 3 -7.77 -14.94 -5.64
CA THR A 3 -8.10 -15.11 -4.22
C THR A 3 -6.82 -15.25 -3.43
N HIS A 4 -6.82 -14.81 -2.18
CA HIS A 4 -5.74 -15.00 -1.22
C HIS A 4 -6.32 -15.12 0.18
N THR A 5 -5.54 -15.70 1.09
CA THR A 5 -5.83 -15.71 2.52
C THR A 5 -5.22 -14.47 3.16
N ALA A 6 -5.97 -13.80 4.02
CA ALA A 6 -5.49 -12.72 4.87
C ALA A 6 -5.38 -13.28 6.30
N ASP A 7 -4.28 -13.95 6.59
CA ASP A 7 -4.08 -14.76 7.78
C ASP A 7 -3.30 -14.01 8.87
N SER A 8 -4.03 -13.34 9.76
CA SER A 8 -3.48 -12.83 11.02
C SER A 8 -4.56 -12.63 12.07
N SER A 9 -4.18 -12.74 13.34
CA SER A 9 -5.08 -12.45 14.45
C SER A 9 -5.19 -10.97 14.80
N ASN A 10 -4.28 -10.10 14.34
CA ASN A 10 -4.21 -8.70 14.76
C ASN A 10 -4.45 -7.66 13.65
N TYR A 11 -4.68 -8.11 12.41
CA TYR A 11 -4.94 -7.21 11.28
C TYR A 11 -6.33 -6.55 11.33
N ASP A 12 -6.42 -5.40 10.67
CA ASP A 12 -7.65 -4.65 10.51
C ASP A 12 -8.44 -5.13 9.28
N PHE A 13 -9.48 -5.92 9.53
CA PHE A 13 -10.34 -6.50 8.49
C PHE A 13 -11.43 -5.56 7.97
N ARG A 14 -11.46 -4.29 8.41
CA ARG A 14 -12.45 -3.33 7.93
C ARG A 14 -12.22 -3.04 6.45
N ILE A 15 -13.33 -2.95 5.72
CA ILE A 15 -13.35 -2.57 4.31
C ILE A 15 -13.78 -1.11 4.23
N ALA A 16 -13.08 -0.33 3.40
CA ALA A 16 -13.39 1.07 3.15
C ALA A 16 -13.57 1.31 1.65
N LYS A 17 -14.48 2.22 1.29
CA LYS A 17 -14.56 2.75 -0.06
C LYS A 17 -13.72 4.01 -0.14
N VAL A 18 -12.71 4.01 -0.99
CA VAL A 18 -11.97 5.21 -1.38
C VAL A 18 -12.65 5.79 -2.62
N PRO A 19 -13.29 6.98 -2.52
CA PRO A 19 -13.89 7.64 -3.68
C PRO A 19 -12.83 8.13 -4.66
N GLN A 20 -13.26 8.33 -5.90
CA GLN A 20 -12.49 9.05 -6.92
C GLN A 20 -12.13 10.45 -6.40
N GLN A 21 -10.88 10.90 -6.61
CA GLN A 21 -10.44 12.23 -6.19
C GLN A 21 -9.85 13.02 -7.35
N GLN A 22 -9.89 14.34 -7.22
CA GLN A 22 -9.22 15.29 -8.11
C GLN A 22 -8.11 15.99 -7.34
N HIS A 23 -6.97 16.18 -7.99
CA HIS A 23 -5.80 16.81 -7.39
C HIS A 23 -5.28 17.95 -8.27
N ALA A 24 -4.78 19.01 -7.65
CA ALA A 24 -4.16 20.12 -8.37
C ALA A 24 -2.84 19.68 -9.02
N THR A 25 -2.50 20.30 -10.16
CA THR A 25 -1.25 20.05 -10.86
C THR A 25 -0.04 20.37 -9.99
N GLY A 26 0.97 19.50 -10.01
CA GLY A 26 2.21 19.68 -9.25
C GLY A 26 2.12 19.29 -7.77
N THR A 27 0.99 18.73 -7.34
CA THR A 27 0.88 18.14 -5.99
C THR A 27 1.58 16.79 -5.92
N SER A 28 1.85 16.35 -4.68
CA SER A 28 2.45 15.05 -4.38
C SER A 28 1.47 14.15 -3.66
N ARG A 29 1.61 12.84 -3.88
CA ARG A 29 0.93 11.78 -3.14
C ARG A 29 1.87 11.29 -2.04
N ASN A 30 1.41 11.33 -0.79
CA ASN A 30 2.13 10.76 0.34
C ASN A 30 2.18 9.23 0.22
N VAL A 31 3.27 8.65 0.69
CA VAL A 31 3.47 7.20 0.81
C VAL A 31 3.62 6.91 2.31
N PRO A 32 2.67 6.23 2.95
CA PRO A 32 2.75 5.86 4.37
C PRO A 32 3.69 4.66 4.56
N LEU A 33 4.16 4.47 5.80
CA LEU A 33 4.77 3.19 6.19
C LEU A 33 3.67 2.12 6.26
N LEU A 34 3.99 0.89 5.87
CA LEU A 34 3.08 -0.24 6.03
C LEU A 34 2.56 -0.33 7.47
N ARG A 35 1.23 -0.43 7.61
CA ARG A 35 0.54 -0.71 8.86
C ARG A 35 -0.75 -1.46 8.53
N GLN A 36 -0.82 -2.74 8.92
CA GLN A 36 -1.99 -3.59 8.68
C GLN A 36 -2.79 -3.88 9.97
N GLU A 37 -2.21 -3.60 11.12
CA GLU A 37 -2.76 -3.89 12.45
C GLU A 37 -3.93 -2.95 12.80
N TYR A 38 -4.86 -3.41 13.63
CA TYR A 38 -5.95 -2.56 14.13
C TYR A 38 -5.47 -1.57 15.23
N PRO A 39 -5.78 -0.27 15.12
CA PRO A 39 -6.44 0.38 13.98
C PRO A 39 -5.45 0.66 12.84
N ARG A 40 -5.89 0.34 11.62
CA ARG A 40 -5.25 0.81 10.39
C ARG A 40 -5.63 2.27 10.16
N TYR A 41 -4.79 3.00 9.45
CA TYR A 41 -5.09 4.37 9.07
C TYR A 41 -6.33 4.43 8.16
N GLU A 42 -7.00 5.57 8.18
CA GLU A 42 -8.22 5.83 7.43
C GLU A 42 -8.01 7.06 6.55
N TYR A 43 -8.59 7.06 5.35
CA TYR A 43 -8.42 8.14 4.39
C TYR A 43 -9.22 9.39 4.76
N PHE A 44 -10.32 9.21 5.50
CA PHE A 44 -11.28 10.27 5.81
C PHE A 44 -11.45 10.37 7.32
N ARG A 45 -11.23 11.58 7.86
CA ARG A 45 -11.33 11.82 9.31
C ARG A 45 -12.74 11.57 9.84
N GLU A 46 -13.75 11.72 8.99
CA GLU A 46 -15.15 11.51 9.30
C GLU A 46 -15.50 10.03 9.54
N ASN A 47 -14.67 9.11 9.04
CA ASN A 47 -14.83 7.66 9.22
C ASN A 47 -14.14 7.15 10.51
N LEU A 48 -13.44 8.02 11.24
CA LEU A 48 -12.72 7.64 12.45
C LEU A 48 -13.69 7.42 13.61
N GLU A 49 -13.56 6.26 14.27
CA GLU A 49 -14.36 5.94 15.44
C GLU A 49 -13.99 6.89 16.60
N PRO A 50 -14.95 7.65 17.15
CA PRO A 50 -14.69 8.54 18.27
C PRO A 50 -14.52 7.74 19.57
N GLY A 51 -13.57 8.15 20.42
CA GLY A 51 -13.51 7.75 21.83
C GLY A 51 -12.72 6.48 22.17
N PHE A 52 -12.38 5.63 21.20
CA PHE A 52 -11.52 4.45 21.45
C PHE A 52 -10.03 4.70 21.20
N PHE A 53 -9.69 5.63 20.30
CA PHE A 53 -8.31 5.92 19.91
C PHE A 53 -8.03 7.42 19.88
N ASN A 54 -6.80 7.79 20.24
CA ASN A 54 -6.28 9.13 20.00
C ASN A 54 -5.69 9.19 18.60
N TRP A 55 -6.53 9.49 17.61
CA TRP A 55 -6.14 9.52 16.21
C TRP A 55 -5.14 10.65 15.93
N THR A 56 -4.05 10.31 15.23
CA THR A 56 -3.03 11.26 14.75
C THR A 56 -2.82 11.08 13.25
N ASP A 57 -2.21 12.08 12.62
CA ASP A 57 -1.87 11.98 11.20
C ASP A 57 -0.82 10.88 10.98
N THR A 58 -1.06 10.06 9.95
CA THR A 58 -0.17 8.93 9.62
C THR A 58 1.17 9.47 9.11
N PRO A 59 2.30 9.07 9.72
CA PRO A 59 3.62 9.46 9.23
C PRO A 59 3.84 8.96 7.79
N THR A 60 4.37 9.84 6.95
CA THR A 60 4.78 9.49 5.59
C THR A 60 6.26 9.16 5.54
N ILE A 61 6.62 8.18 4.70
CA ILE A 61 8.02 7.78 4.48
C ILE A 61 8.59 8.31 3.16
N GLY A 62 7.75 8.88 2.31
CA GLY A 62 8.15 9.51 1.06
C GLY A 62 6.96 10.02 0.26
N GLN A 63 7.24 10.59 -0.91
CA GLN A 63 6.23 11.17 -1.79
C GLN A 63 6.51 10.84 -3.25
N ILE A 64 5.45 10.65 -4.03
CA ILE A 64 5.52 10.54 -5.49
C ILE A 64 4.69 11.65 -6.15
N PRO A 65 4.95 12.03 -7.42
CA PRO A 65 4.09 12.94 -8.15
C PRO A 65 2.64 12.46 -8.17
N GLN A 66 1.71 13.38 -7.94
CA GLN A 66 0.28 13.07 -7.98
C GLN A 66 -0.29 13.21 -9.39
N VAL A 67 -1.30 12.39 -9.70
CA VAL A 67 -2.08 12.48 -10.95
C VAL A 67 -3.29 13.39 -10.76
N ALA A 68 -3.76 14.02 -11.83
CA ALA A 68 -4.89 14.96 -11.76
C ALA A 68 -6.19 14.31 -11.27
N THR A 69 -6.37 13.01 -11.51
CA THR A 69 -7.55 12.26 -11.08
C THR A 69 -7.15 10.84 -10.71
N THR A 70 -7.61 10.37 -9.56
CA THR A 70 -7.47 8.98 -9.10
C THR A 70 -8.80 8.27 -9.18
N TYR A 71 -8.80 6.98 -9.47
CA TYR A 71 -10.00 6.15 -9.52
C TYR A 71 -10.52 5.79 -8.12
N GLY A 72 -11.83 5.56 -8.04
CA GLY A 72 -12.45 5.00 -6.84
C GLY A 72 -12.17 3.50 -6.70
N TYR A 73 -11.92 3.03 -5.49
CA TYR A 73 -11.68 1.62 -5.20
C TYR A 73 -12.18 1.17 -3.82
N ILE A 74 -12.32 -0.13 -3.68
CA ILE A 74 -12.59 -0.79 -2.41
C ILE A 74 -11.25 -1.22 -1.81
N ASP A 75 -10.95 -0.68 -0.64
CA ASP A 75 -9.74 -0.95 0.11
C ASP A 75 -10.04 -1.86 1.30
N GLY A 76 -9.04 -2.65 1.69
CA GLY A 76 -9.07 -3.51 2.86
C GLY A 76 -7.66 -3.62 3.41
N MET A 77 -7.36 -4.70 4.14
CA MET A 77 -5.99 -4.99 4.56
C MET A 77 -5.02 -4.98 3.38
N TYR A 78 -5.43 -5.62 2.28
CA TYR A 78 -4.90 -5.41 0.94
C TYR A 78 -5.99 -4.75 0.06
N PRO A 79 -5.62 -3.87 -0.88
CA PRO A 79 -6.58 -3.22 -1.76
C PRO A 79 -7.25 -4.25 -2.69
N ILE A 80 -8.57 -4.17 -2.85
CA ILE A 80 -9.36 -5.28 -3.39
C ILE A 80 -9.66 -5.09 -4.88
N ILE A 81 -10.37 -4.03 -5.25
CA ILE A 81 -10.87 -3.81 -6.61
C ILE A 81 -11.20 -2.33 -6.87
N ASN A 82 -10.93 -1.83 -8.08
CA ASN A 82 -11.35 -0.47 -8.47
C ASN A 82 -12.62 -0.43 -9.36
N GLU A 83 -13.10 0.78 -9.66
CA GLU A 83 -14.27 1.03 -10.50
C GLU A 83 -14.16 0.52 -11.96
N HIS A 84 -12.97 0.09 -12.38
CA HIS A 84 -12.70 -0.51 -13.68
C HIS A 84 -12.62 -2.04 -13.64
N GLN A 85 -13.07 -2.66 -12.54
CA GLN A 85 -13.04 -4.10 -12.33
C GLN A 85 -11.63 -4.72 -12.33
N LEU A 86 -10.59 -3.90 -12.10
CA LEU A 86 -9.24 -4.38 -11.83
C LEU A 86 -9.17 -4.78 -10.36
N ALA A 87 -8.83 -6.04 -10.09
CA ALA A 87 -8.74 -6.60 -8.74
C ALA A 87 -7.36 -7.24 -8.48
N PHE A 88 -6.95 -7.26 -7.22
CA PHE A 88 -5.69 -7.86 -6.77
C PHE A 88 -5.92 -9.05 -5.84
N GLY A 89 -4.96 -9.98 -5.87
CA GLY A 89 -4.74 -10.97 -4.83
C GLY A 89 -3.26 -10.94 -4.47
N GLU A 90 -2.95 -11.00 -3.19
CA GLU A 90 -1.60 -10.96 -2.67
C GLU A 90 -1.10 -12.39 -2.39
N SER A 91 0.21 -12.60 -2.37
CA SER A 91 0.81 -13.87 -2.00
C SER A 91 2.15 -13.63 -1.35
N THR A 92 2.29 -14.08 -0.10
CA THR A 92 3.55 -14.04 0.63
C THR A 92 4.61 -14.86 -0.10
N CYS A 93 5.74 -14.22 -0.39
CA CYS A 93 6.89 -14.85 -1.05
C CYS A 93 8.15 -14.61 -0.23
N GLY A 94 8.81 -15.71 0.17
CA GLY A 94 10.14 -15.66 0.74
C GLY A 94 11.18 -15.15 -0.27
N ALA A 95 12.30 -14.67 0.26
CA ALA A 95 13.35 -14.02 -0.52
C ALA A 95 14.75 -14.39 -0.03
N LYS A 96 15.75 -14.11 -0.86
CA LYS A 96 17.16 -14.10 -0.48
C LYS A 96 17.70 -12.69 -0.28
N LEU A 97 16.99 -11.70 -0.80
CA LEU A 97 17.32 -10.29 -0.74
C LEU A 97 16.17 -9.53 -0.07
N TRP A 98 16.52 -8.51 0.72
CA TRP A 98 15.58 -7.68 1.43
C TRP A 98 16.10 -6.26 1.54
N ALA A 99 15.17 -5.35 1.82
CA ALA A 99 15.39 -3.92 1.93
C ALA A 99 14.64 -3.35 3.13
N LYS A 100 15.10 -2.20 3.63
CA LYS A 100 14.43 -1.47 4.71
C LYS A 100 13.66 -0.26 4.17
N PRO A 101 12.53 0.10 4.80
CA PRO A 101 11.83 1.35 4.51
C PRO A 101 12.72 2.57 4.77
N ALA A 102 12.45 3.68 4.05
CA ALA A 102 13.26 4.90 4.11
C ALA A 102 13.36 5.53 5.52
N THR A 103 12.30 5.47 6.32
CA THR A 103 12.32 5.98 7.71
C THR A 103 12.86 4.97 8.73
N GLN A 104 13.14 3.74 8.29
CA GLN A 104 13.62 2.63 9.13
C GLN A 104 15.10 2.30 8.84
N GLY A 105 15.85 3.25 8.28
CA GLY A 105 17.27 3.10 7.98
C GLY A 105 17.60 2.49 6.61
N GLY A 106 16.61 2.30 5.74
CA GLY A 106 16.82 1.94 4.33
C GLY A 106 16.48 3.07 3.37
N LYS A 107 16.08 2.72 2.15
CA LYS A 107 15.74 3.68 1.08
C LYS A 107 14.44 3.37 0.35
N ALA A 108 13.87 2.19 0.57
CA ALA A 108 12.64 1.77 -0.10
C ALA A 108 11.43 2.57 0.40
N LEU A 109 10.56 2.98 -0.52
CA LEU A 109 9.33 3.70 -0.21
C LEU A 109 8.08 2.82 -0.21
N PHE A 110 8.09 1.70 -0.92
CA PHE A 110 6.87 0.93 -1.14
C PHE A 110 6.91 -0.48 -0.56
N ASP A 111 5.80 -0.91 0.03
CA ASP A 111 5.44 -2.32 0.13
C ASP A 111 4.36 -2.68 -0.91
N ILE A 112 4.00 -3.96 -1.00
CA ILE A 112 3.03 -4.46 -1.98
C ILE A 112 1.63 -3.84 -1.83
N THR A 113 1.20 -3.58 -0.60
CA THR A 113 -0.11 -2.98 -0.29
C THR A 113 -0.19 -1.59 -0.90
N GLU A 114 0.85 -0.79 -0.70
CA GLU A 114 0.87 0.59 -1.15
C GLU A 114 1.08 0.69 -2.67
N LEU A 115 1.88 -0.20 -3.27
CA LEU A 115 1.95 -0.32 -4.73
C LEU A 115 0.59 -0.65 -5.34
N ALA A 116 -0.13 -1.61 -4.76
CA ALA A 116 -1.42 -2.03 -5.27
C ALA A 116 -2.48 -0.91 -5.13
N ARG A 117 -2.43 -0.10 -4.06
CA ARG A 117 -3.29 1.10 -3.92
C ARG A 117 -2.99 2.12 -4.99
N VAL A 118 -1.71 2.46 -5.22
CA VAL A 118 -1.32 3.38 -6.30
C VAL A 118 -1.76 2.85 -7.67
N ALA A 119 -1.68 1.53 -7.89
CA ALA A 119 -2.14 0.91 -9.13
C ALA A 119 -3.67 1.02 -9.30
N LEU A 120 -4.46 0.74 -8.25
CA LEU A 120 -5.91 0.89 -8.31
C LEU A 120 -6.34 2.34 -8.53
N GLU A 121 -5.60 3.31 -7.99
CA GLU A 121 -5.83 4.73 -8.21
C GLU A 121 -5.58 5.17 -9.66
N ARG A 122 -4.70 4.49 -10.40
CA ARG A 122 -4.11 5.05 -11.64
C ARG A 122 -4.30 4.19 -12.89
N THR A 123 -4.76 2.94 -12.76
CA THR A 123 -4.81 1.99 -13.87
C THR A 123 -6.15 1.29 -14.01
N LYS A 124 -6.42 0.76 -15.21
CA LYS A 124 -7.69 0.08 -15.54
C LYS A 124 -7.51 -1.40 -15.86
N THR A 125 -6.28 -1.83 -16.13
CA THR A 125 -5.98 -3.18 -16.58
C THR A 125 -4.86 -3.78 -15.75
N ALA A 126 -4.84 -5.11 -15.63
CA ALA A 126 -3.81 -5.81 -14.87
C ALA A 126 -2.40 -5.59 -15.46
N ARG A 127 -2.29 -5.43 -16.79
CA ARG A 127 -1.00 -5.21 -17.45
C ARG A 127 -0.42 -3.84 -17.10
N ASP A 128 -1.23 -2.80 -17.17
CA ASP A 128 -0.81 -1.44 -16.81
C ASP A 128 -0.46 -1.35 -15.32
N ALA A 129 -1.25 -2.04 -14.48
CA ALA A 129 -1.02 -2.13 -13.06
C ALA A 129 0.33 -2.76 -12.72
N VAL A 130 0.63 -3.93 -13.29
CA VAL A 130 1.92 -4.61 -13.09
C VAL A 130 3.09 -3.74 -13.55
N GLN A 131 2.96 -3.08 -14.71
CA GLN A 131 4.00 -2.19 -15.21
C GLN A 131 4.23 -1.00 -14.25
N LEU A 132 3.16 -0.31 -13.86
CA LEU A 132 3.25 0.83 -12.95
C LEU A 132 3.86 0.45 -11.60
N MET A 133 3.42 -0.67 -11.01
CA MET A 133 3.95 -1.16 -9.74
C MET A 133 5.45 -1.47 -9.83
N GLY A 134 5.86 -2.13 -10.92
CA GLY A 134 7.27 -2.42 -11.19
C GLY A 134 8.11 -1.17 -11.38
N ASP A 135 7.64 -0.19 -12.15
CA ASP A 135 8.34 1.07 -12.38
C ASP A 135 8.54 1.84 -11.07
N LEU A 136 7.51 1.89 -10.22
CA LEU A 136 7.59 2.53 -8.90
C LEU A 136 8.55 1.81 -7.96
N ALA A 137 8.50 0.47 -7.92
CA ALA A 137 9.41 -0.33 -7.12
C ALA A 137 10.88 -0.15 -7.54
N VAL A 138 11.16 -0.08 -8.85
CA VAL A 138 12.51 0.17 -9.37
C VAL A 138 12.97 1.59 -9.04
N GLN A 139 12.08 2.58 -9.20
CA GLN A 139 12.43 3.98 -9.02
C GLN A 139 12.60 4.39 -7.55
N TYR A 140 11.73 3.89 -6.68
CA TYR A 140 11.61 4.33 -5.28
C TYR A 140 11.92 3.23 -4.25
N GLY A 141 12.22 2.02 -4.72
CA GLY A 141 12.53 0.87 -3.89
C GLY A 141 11.31 0.18 -3.30
N TYR A 142 11.50 -1.11 -2.97
CA TYR A 142 10.48 -1.96 -2.35
C TYR A 142 11.02 -2.65 -1.09
N TYR A 143 10.21 -2.72 -0.04
CA TYR A 143 10.48 -3.47 1.19
C TYR A 143 9.36 -4.49 1.49
N GLY A 144 9.71 -5.56 2.20
CA GLY A 144 8.77 -6.62 2.62
C GLY A 144 7.91 -6.25 3.82
N ALA A 145 6.94 -7.09 4.18
CA ALA A 145 6.06 -6.82 5.33
C ALA A 145 6.82 -6.80 6.67
N GLU A 146 7.95 -7.51 6.75
CA GLU A 146 8.89 -7.45 7.87
C GLU A 146 10.25 -6.89 7.41
N TRP A 147 10.79 -5.96 8.20
CA TRP A 147 12.08 -5.31 7.93
C TRP A 147 13.00 -5.27 9.15
N GLU A 148 12.64 -5.96 10.24
CA GLU A 148 13.49 -6.19 11.41
C GLU A 148 13.27 -7.61 11.97
N GLY A 149 14.28 -8.15 12.65
CA GLY A 149 14.21 -9.48 13.25
C GLY A 149 14.66 -10.62 12.32
N ASP A 150 14.34 -11.85 12.72
CA ASP A 150 14.85 -13.06 12.08
C ASP A 150 14.03 -13.49 10.83
N ALA A 151 12.82 -12.94 10.66
CA ALA A 151 11.90 -13.30 9.59
C ALA A 151 11.84 -12.27 8.44
N VAL A 152 12.81 -11.35 8.36
CA VAL A 152 12.94 -10.36 7.27
C VAL A 152 13.03 -10.96 5.86
N LEU A 153 13.39 -12.23 5.73
CA LEU A 153 13.44 -12.94 4.45
C LEU A 153 12.15 -13.70 4.12
N SER A 154 11.21 -13.83 5.07
CA SER A 154 9.99 -14.62 4.89
C SER A 154 9.00 -13.96 3.93
N GLU A 155 8.98 -12.63 3.89
CA GLU A 155 7.97 -11.85 3.15
C GLU A 155 8.60 -10.68 2.37
N ALA A 156 9.88 -10.83 1.98
CA ALA A 156 10.66 -9.75 1.37
C ALA A 156 10.46 -9.59 -0.14
N GLY A 157 9.86 -10.54 -0.85
CA GLY A 157 9.53 -10.38 -2.27
C GLY A 157 10.72 -10.21 -3.23
N GLU A 158 11.92 -10.66 -2.82
CA GLU A 158 13.19 -10.58 -3.56
C GLU A 158 13.58 -9.15 -3.97
N THR A 159 13.83 -8.28 -2.99
CA THR A 159 14.06 -6.86 -3.27
C THR A 159 15.43 -6.34 -2.92
N LEU A 160 15.84 -5.35 -3.72
CA LEU A 160 17.13 -4.69 -3.65
C LEU A 160 16.89 -3.18 -3.68
N THR A 161 16.95 -2.49 -2.54
CA THR A 161 17.27 -1.03 -2.45
C THR A 161 17.26 -0.47 -1.04
#